data_AF-A0A3D4XBQ4-F1
#
_entry.id   AF-A0A3D4XBQ4-F1
#
_cell.length_a   1.000
_cell.length_b   1.000
_cell.length_c   1.000
_cell.angle_alpha   90.00
_cell.angle_beta   90.00
_cell.angle_gamma   90.00
#
_symmetry.space_group_name_H-M   'P 1'
#
loop_
_entity.id
_entity.type
_entity.pdbx_description
1 polymer ?
#
loop_
_entity_poly.entity_id
_entity_poly.type
_entity_poly.pdbx_seq_one_letter_code
_entity_poly.pdbx_strand_id
1 'polypeptide(L)' 'MLEELKQAVYEANMELPKRKLITYTWGNVSGRDFESGYFVIKPSGVDYDKLTPDDMVVMDLEG' A
#
# COMPACT_ATOMS: atom_id res chain seq x y z
N MET A 1 -8.91 -10.02 -4.14
CA MET A 1 -8.70 -10.54 -2.77
C MET A 1 -8.36 -9.36 -1.86
N LEU A 2 -8.97 -9.26 -0.67
CA LEU A 2 -8.75 -8.19 0.31
C LEU A 2 -8.98 -6.76 -0.21
N GLU A 3 -10.02 -6.54 -1.02
CA GLU A 3 -10.25 -5.25 -1.71
C GLU A 3 -10.40 -4.06 -0.75
N GLU A 4 -11.08 -4.25 0.38
CA GLU A 4 -11.24 -3.21 1.40
C GLU A 4 -9.89 -2.81 2.02
N LEU A 5 -9.03 -3.80 2.29
CA LEU A 5 -7.69 -3.55 2.82
C LEU A 5 -6.79 -2.89 1.78
N LYS A 6 -6.89 -3.28 0.50
CA LYS A 6 -6.21 -2.60 -0.61
C LYS A 6 -6.59 -1.14 -0.70
N GLN A 7 -7.89 -0.83 -0.62
CA GLN A 7 -8.37 0.56 -0.62
C GLN A 7 -7.79 1.35 0.56
N ALA A 8 -7.84 0.79 1.78
CA ALA A 8 -7.32 1.46 2.97
C ALA A 8 -5.79 1.71 2.90
N VAL A 9 -5.03 0.73 2.43
CA VAL A 9 -3.57 0.86 2.26
C VAL A 9 -3.22 1.87 1.17
N TYR A 10 -3.96 1.88 0.06
CA TYR A 10 -3.83 2.88 -0.99
C TYR A 10 -4.06 4.29 -0.44
N GLU A 11 -5.18 4.53 0.26
CA GLU A 11 -5.49 5.84 0.84
C GLU A 11 -4.41 6.31 1.83
N ALA A 12 -3.94 5.41 2.70
CA ALA A 12 -2.86 5.71 3.64
C ALA A 12 -1.54 6.07 2.93
N ASN A 13 -1.23 5.39 1.82
CA ASN A 13 -0.07 5.73 0.99
C ASN A 13 -0.24 7.12 0.36
N MET A 14 -1.43 7.46 -0.14
CA MET A 14 -1.70 8.77 -0.74
C MET A 14 -1.66 9.94 0.26
N GLU A 15 -1.79 9.68 1.55
CA GLU A 15 -1.58 10.70 2.60
C GLU A 15 -0.12 11.11 2.77
N LEU A 16 0.84 10.21 2.47
CA LEU A 16 2.28 10.50 2.60
C LEU A 16 2.73 11.69 1.74
N PRO A 17 2.48 11.74 0.41
CA PRO A 17 2.87 12.87 -0.42
C PRO A 17 2.02 14.12 -0.11
N LYS A 18 0.72 13.96 0.18
CA LYS A 18 -0.16 15.10 0.56
C LYS A 18 0.36 15.84 1.80
N ARG A 19 0.91 15.11 2.76
CA ARG A 19 1.47 15.64 4.01
C ARG A 19 2.95 16.00 3.90
N LYS A 20 3.56 15.89 2.72
CA LYS A 20 4.98 16.18 2.45
C LYS A 20 5.95 15.38 3.34
N LEU A 21 5.59 14.13 3.66
CA LEU A 21 6.42 13.25 4.49
C LEU A 21 7.48 12.47 3.70
N ILE A 22 7.37 12.47 2.37
CA ILE A 22 8.21 11.69 1.45
C ILE A 22 8.55 12.51 0.21
N THR A 23 9.51 12.01 -0.57
CA THR A 23 9.88 12.55 -1.89
C THR A 23 10.04 11.40 -2.88
N TYR A 24 9.85 11.66 -4.18
CA TYR A 24 9.85 10.63 -5.24
C TYR A 24 8.93 9.43 -4.92
N THR A 25 9.38 8.22 -5.18
CA THR A 25 8.68 6.95 -4.91
C THR A 25 8.98 6.39 -3.52
N TRP A 26 9.64 7.15 -2.64
CA TRP A 26 10.04 6.68 -1.32
C TRP A 26 8.83 6.50 -0.40
N GLY A 27 9.06 5.79 0.71
CA GLY A 27 8.04 5.51 1.69
C GLY A 27 7.00 4.50 1.19
N ASN A 28 6.38 3.85 2.16
CA ASN A 28 5.28 2.92 1.94
C ASN A 28 4.49 2.79 3.25
N VAL A 29 3.23 2.42 3.10
CA VAL A 29 2.37 1.92 4.18
C VAL A 29 1.94 0.51 3.80
N SER A 30 1.84 -0.35 4.80
CA SER A 30 1.24 -1.67 4.71
C SER A 30 0.12 -1.84 5.74
N GLY A 31 -0.86 -2.68 5.45
CA GLY A 31 -1.94 -3.07 6.36
C GLY A 31 -2.00 -4.59 6.46
N ARG A 32 -2.26 -5.12 7.66
CA ARG A 32 -2.30 -6.56 7.92
C ARG A 32 -3.74 -7.02 8.16
N ASP A 33 -4.12 -8.11 7.52
CA ASP A 33 -5.33 -8.85 7.86
C ASP A 33 -4.96 -10.06 8.74
N PHE A 34 -5.44 -10.08 9.98
CA PHE A 34 -5.11 -11.14 10.92
C PHE A 34 -5.89 -12.42 10.66
N GLU A 35 -7.06 -12.33 10.01
CA GLU A 35 -7.91 -13.50 9.74
C GLU A 35 -7.30 -14.37 8.64
N SER A 36 -6.88 -13.77 7.52
CA SER A 36 -6.21 -14.50 6.43
C SER A 36 -4.71 -14.72 6.67
N GLY A 37 -4.09 -13.93 7.54
CA GLY A 37 -2.64 -13.95 7.77
C GLY A 37 -1.83 -13.20 6.71
N TYR A 38 -2.48 -12.62 5.70
CA TYR A 38 -1.84 -11.80 4.68
C TYR A 38 -1.66 -10.34 5.12
N PHE A 39 -0.77 -9.64 4.43
CA PHE A 39 -0.70 -8.19 4.48
C PHE A 39 -0.69 -7.60 3.08
N VAL A 40 -1.12 -6.35 2.99
CA VAL A 40 -1.18 -5.56 1.77
C VAL A 40 -0.17 -4.43 1.87
N ILE A 41 0.62 -4.22 0.82
CA ILE A 41 1.66 -3.19 0.78
C ILE A 41 1.70 -2.48 -0.58
N LYS A 42 2.18 -1.23 -0.58
CA LYS A 42 2.48 -0.47 -1.80
C LYS A 42 3.49 -1.23 -2.68
N PRO A 43 3.29 -1.31 -4.01
CA PRO A 43 4.29 -1.87 -4.93
C PRO A 43 5.55 -1.00 -4.99
N SER A 44 6.69 -1.65 -5.23
CA SER A 44 7.98 -0.96 -5.37
C SER A 44 8.08 -0.23 -6.72
N GLY A 45 8.69 0.95 -6.73
CA GLY A 45 9.05 1.67 -7.95
C GLY A 45 7.89 2.31 -8.73
N VAL A 46 6.66 2.27 -8.20
CA VAL A 46 5.50 2.93 -8.83
C VAL A 46 5.35 4.34 -8.27
N ASP A 47 5.16 5.32 -9.17
CA ASP A 47 4.89 6.71 -8.80
C ASP A 47 3.52 6.85 -8.12
N TYR A 48 3.45 7.69 -7.09
CA TYR A 48 2.21 7.90 -6.32
C TYR A 48 1.05 8.45 -7.16
N ASP A 49 1.33 9.21 -8.21
CA ASP A 49 0.31 9.76 -9.12
C ASP A 49 -0.30 8.71 -10.06
N LYS A 50 0.33 7.54 -10.18
CA LYS A 50 -0.14 6.41 -10.99
C LYS A 50 -0.73 5.27 -10.16
N LEU A 51 -0.61 5.33 -8.84
CA LEU A 51 -1.15 4.28 -7.98
C LEU A 51 -2.66 4.20 -8.08
N THR A 52 -3.14 2.97 -8.10
CA THR A 52 -4.54 2.61 -7.92
C THR A 52 -4.65 1.59 -6.77
N PRO A 53 -5.85 1.39 -6.19
CA PRO A 53 -6.07 0.31 -5.22
C PRO A 53 -5.66 -1.07 -5.74
N ASP A 54 -5.85 -1.33 -7.04
CA ASP A 54 -5.56 -2.62 -7.66
C ASP A 54 -4.06 -2.93 -7.68
N ASP A 55 -3.20 -1.90 -7.73
CA ASP A 55 -1.74 -2.03 -7.72
C ASP A 55 -1.18 -2.49 -6.36
N MET A 56 -1.99 -2.46 -5.30
CA MET A 56 -1.57 -2.93 -3.98
C MET A 56 -1.29 -4.43 -4.01
N VAL A 57 -0.13 -4.81 -3.45
CA VAL A 57 0.37 -6.18 -3.46
C VAL A 57 -0.08 -6.89 -2.20
N VAL A 58 -0.62 -8.10 -2.34
CA VAL A 58 -0.92 -8.99 -1.22
C VAL A 58 0.25 -9.96 -1.04
N MET A 59 0.74 -10.09 0.19
CA MET A 59 1.87 -10.95 0.56
C MET A 59 1.56 -11.71 1.86
N ASP A 60 2.21 -12.85 2.06
CA ASP A 60 2.29 -13.51 3.36
C ASP A 60 3.58 -13.11 4.10
N LEU A 61 3.76 -13.61 5.32
CA LEU A 61 4.90 -13.27 6.17
C LEU A 61 6.22 -13.94 5.75
N GLU A 62 6.20 -14.86 4.79
CA GLU A 62 7.40 -15.52 4.26
C GLU A 62 8.04 -14.74 3.11
N GLY A 63 7.29 -13.81 2.50
CA GLY A 63 7.78 -12.85 1.51
C GLY A 63 7.44 -13.21 0.08
#